data_AF-A0A2S5VZG6-F1
#
_entry.id   AF-A0A2S5VZG6-F1
#
_cell.length_a   1.000
_cell.length_b   1.000
_cell.length_c   1.000
_cell.angle_alpha   90.00
_cell.angle_beta   90.00
_cell.angle_gamma   90.00
#
_symmetry.space_group_name_H-M   'P 1'
#
loop_
_entity.id
_entity.type
_entity.pdbx_description
1 polymer ?
#
loop_
_entity_poly.entity_id
_entity_poly.type
_entity_poly.pdbx_seq_one_letter_code
_entity_poly.pdbx_strand_id
1 'polypeptide(L)'
;MSQVDVGIVSYTVSADFIATVGADFDSEAVDDAVLAQLNSMVPEGVVVHRNGRAFADESVADEARNIDWAALLKRIDVEQIMSENPPRR
;
A
#
# COMPACT_ATOMS: atom_id res chain seq x y z
N MET A 1 13.24 -2.43 18.87
CA MET A 1 13.24 -1.04 18.38
C MET A 1 11.80 -0.56 18.46
N SER A 2 11.56 0.64 18.99
CA SER A 2 10.24 1.23 19.15
C SER A 2 9.77 1.78 17.80
N GLN A 3 8.74 1.19 17.20
CA GLN A 3 8.08 1.75 16.03
C GLN A 3 7.02 2.75 16.45
N VAL A 4 6.97 3.88 15.76
CA VAL A 4 6.07 5.00 16.02
C VAL A 4 5.05 5.06 14.90
N ASP A 5 3.79 5.34 15.24
CA ASP A 5 2.77 5.64 14.23
C ASP A 5 3.11 6.99 13.57
N VAL A 6 3.20 6.96 12.24
CA VAL A 6 3.56 8.12 11.42
C VAL A 6 2.42 8.56 10.50
N GLY A 7 1.32 7.82 10.44
CA GLY A 7 0.16 8.20 9.65
C GLY A 7 -0.70 7.03 9.17
N ILE A 8 -1.77 7.41 8.46
CA ILE A 8 -2.68 6.49 7.81
C ILE A 8 -2.59 6.73 6.30
N VAL A 9 -2.27 5.66 5.57
CA VAL A 9 -2.26 5.59 4.12
C VAL A 9 -3.56 4.96 3.66
N SER A 10 -4.44 5.77 3.09
CA SER A 10 -5.66 5.28 2.43
C SER A 10 -5.33 4.67 1.08
N TYR A 11 -4.74 3.47 1.09
CA TYR A 11 -4.45 2.70 -0.12
C TYR A 11 -5.65 1.86 -0.58
N THR A 12 -6.76 1.85 0.16
CA THR A 12 -7.94 1.02 -0.10
C THR A 12 -8.33 1.10 -1.57
N VAL A 13 -8.19 -0.02 -2.28
CA VAL A 13 -8.76 -0.20 -3.61
C VAL A 13 -10.24 0.14 -3.49
N SER A 14 -10.69 1.14 -4.24
CA SER A 14 -12.02 1.72 -4.07
C SER A 14 -13.08 0.63 -4.29
N ALA A 15 -14.12 0.60 -3.46
CA ALA A 15 -15.21 -0.38 -3.59
C ALA A 15 -15.87 -0.35 -4.98
N ASP A 16 -15.94 0.83 -5.62
CA ASP A 16 -16.38 1.01 -7.01
C ASP A 16 -15.49 0.25 -8.02
N PHE A 17 -14.20 0.11 -7.72
CA PHE A 17 -13.25 -0.58 -8.57
C PHE A 17 -13.34 -2.11 -8.39
N ILE A 18 -13.50 -2.59 -7.14
CA ILE A 18 -13.80 -4.00 -6.85
C ILE A 18 -15.10 -4.44 -7.57
N ALA A 19 -16.11 -3.57 -7.60
CA ALA A 19 -17.36 -3.82 -8.32
C ALA A 19 -17.20 -3.92 -9.85
N THR A 20 -16.16 -3.30 -10.42
CA THR A 20 -15.88 -3.32 -11.86
C THR A 20 -15.19 -4.63 -12.30
N VAL A 21 -14.40 -5.25 -11.42
CA VAL A 21 -13.57 -6.43 -11.75
C VAL A 21 -14.29 -7.76 -11.48
N GLY A 22 -15.29 -7.76 -10.58
CA GLY A 22 -16.16 -8.92 -10.33
C GLY A 22 -15.67 -9.85 -9.21
N ALA A 23 -16.49 -10.86 -8.87
CA ALA A 23 -16.36 -11.68 -7.66
C ALA A 23 -15.15 -12.65 -7.62
N ASP A 24 -14.48 -12.88 -8.76
CA ASP A 24 -13.28 -13.74 -8.86
C ASP A 24 -11.96 -12.97 -8.66
N PHE A 25 -12.05 -11.69 -8.27
CA PHE A 25 -10.92 -10.83 -7.99
C PHE A 25 -10.32 -11.16 -6.61
N ASP A 26 -9.07 -11.61 -6.59
CA ASP A 26 -8.31 -11.81 -5.35
C ASP A 26 -7.80 -10.45 -4.84
N SER A 27 -8.69 -9.73 -4.17
CA SER A 27 -8.36 -8.42 -3.59
C SER A 27 -7.24 -8.50 -2.57
N GLU A 28 -7.09 -9.63 -1.86
CA GLU A 28 -6.00 -9.80 -0.90
C GLU A 28 -4.64 -9.90 -1.61
N ALA A 29 -4.54 -10.66 -2.71
CA ALA A 29 -3.31 -10.78 -3.49
C ALA A 29 -2.88 -9.43 -4.11
N VAL A 30 -3.84 -8.65 -4.60
CA VAL A 30 -3.57 -7.32 -5.16
C VAL A 30 -3.18 -6.33 -4.07
N ASP A 31 -3.90 -6.31 -2.94
CA ASP A 31 -3.54 -5.48 -1.79
C ASP A 31 -2.14 -5.81 -1.28
N ASP A 32 -1.77 -7.09 -1.21
CA ASP A 32 -0.41 -7.51 -0.83
C ASP A 32 0.66 -7.02 -1.78
N ALA A 33 0.41 -7.13 -3.09
CA ALA A 33 1.35 -6.66 -4.09
C ALA A 33 1.51 -5.14 -4.07
N VAL A 34 0.41 -4.39 -3.91
CA VAL A 34 0.44 -2.94 -3.70
C VAL A 34 1.20 -2.58 -2.43
N LEU A 35 0.97 -3.30 -1.33
CA LEU A 35 1.66 -3.09 -0.06
C LEU A 35 3.15 -3.37 -0.17
N ALA A 36 3.54 -4.44 -0.87
CA ALA A 36 4.93 -4.80 -1.12
C ALA A 36 5.64 -3.74 -1.97
N GLN A 37 4.99 -3.27 -3.04
CA GLN A 37 5.50 -2.19 -3.88
C GLN A 37 5.68 -0.90 -3.06
N LEU A 38 4.68 -0.53 -2.25
CA LEU A 38 4.73 0.67 -1.41
C LEU A 38 5.86 0.57 -0.38
N ASN A 39 5.99 -0.57 0.30
CA ASN A 39 7.06 -0.82 1.27
C ASN A 39 8.46 -0.87 0.61
N SER A 40 8.56 -1.15 -0.69
CA SER A 40 9.82 -1.04 -1.43
C SER A 40 10.22 0.40 -1.80
N MET A 41 9.25 1.32 -1.82
CA MET A 41 9.45 2.73 -2.18
C MET A 41 9.73 3.64 -0.99
N VAL A 42 9.37 3.20 0.22
CA VAL A 42 9.62 3.95 1.46
C VAL A 42 11.04 3.68 1.98
N PRO A 43 11.62 4.61 2.75
CA PRO A 43 12.93 4.41 3.35
C PRO A 43 12.94 3.23 4.34
N GLU A 44 14.12 2.62 4.51
CA GLU A 44 14.32 1.57 5.49
C GLU A 44 13.91 2.03 6.90
N GLY A 45 13.22 1.15 7.63
CA GLY A 45 12.64 1.48 8.93
C GLY A 45 11.21 2.01 8.86
N VAL A 46 10.66 2.25 7.66
CA VAL A 46 9.24 2.58 7.45
C VAL A 46 8.49 1.36 6.91
N VAL A 47 7.35 1.04 7.51
CA VAL A 47 6.50 -0.10 7.14
C VAL A 47 5.04 0.32 7.16
N VAL A 48 4.36 0.09 6.05
CA VAL A 48 2.91 0.22 5.93
C VAL A 48 2.30 -1.17 6.08
N HIS A 49 1.27 -1.26 6.91
CA HIS A 49 0.51 -2.48 7.17
C HIS A 49 -0.79 -2.52 6.37
N ARG A 50 -1.36 -3.72 6.20
CA ARG A 50 -2.65 -3.96 5.51
C ARG A 50 -3.85 -3.20 6.09
N ASN A 51 -3.75 -2.68 7.31
CA ASN A 51 -4.79 -1.84 7.90
C ASN A 51 -4.67 -0.36 7.46
N GLY A 52 -3.76 -0.05 6.55
CA GLY A 52 -3.45 1.31 6.09
C GLY A 52 -2.62 2.11 7.09
N ARG A 53 -2.17 1.54 8.21
CA ARG A 53 -1.32 2.27 9.16
C ARG A 53 0.14 2.18 8.75
N ALA A 54 0.80 3.33 8.70
CA ALA A 54 2.23 3.44 8.50
C ALA A 54 2.92 3.58 9.85
N PHE A 55 3.94 2.75 10.06
CA PHE A 55 4.81 2.79 11.21
C PHE A 55 6.23 3.06 10.75
N ALA A 56 7.00 3.77 11.56
CA ALA A 56 8.39 4.04 11.28
C ALA A 56 9.23 3.89 12.55
N ASP A 57 10.49 3.51 12.41
CA ASP A 57 11.44 3.57 13.51
C ASP A 57 11.58 5.02 14.00
N GLU A 58 11.77 5.19 15.31
CA GLU A 58 11.85 6.51 15.96
C GLU A 58 12.92 7.43 15.33
N SER A 59 14.01 6.85 14.81
CA SER A 59 15.07 7.58 14.11
C SER A 59 14.66 8.16 12.74
N VAL A 60 13.65 7.59 12.09
CA VAL A 60 13.15 8.02 10.77
C VAL A 60 11.69 8.48 10.80
N ALA A 61 11.08 8.55 11.99
CA ALA A 61 9.66 8.86 12.15
C ALA A 61 9.29 10.25 11.64
N ASP A 62 10.15 11.26 11.83
CA ASP A 62 9.89 12.61 11.33
C ASP A 62 10.01 12.71 9.80
N GLU A 63 10.90 11.93 9.19
CA GLU A 63 10.99 11.84 7.73
C GLU A 63 9.76 11.13 7.17
N ALA A 64 9.36 10.01 7.79
CA ALA A 64 8.20 9.23 7.38
C ALA A 64 6.88 10.01 7.48
N ARG A 65 6.73 10.91 8.47
CA ARG A 65 5.58 11.83 8.58
C ARG A 65 5.49 12.84 7.45
N ASN A 66 6.63 13.20 6.85
CA ASN A 66 6.70 14.15 5.74
C ASN A 66 6.60 13.48 4.36
N ILE A 67 6.44 12.14 4.31
CA ILE A 67 6.25 11.42 3.06
C ILE A 67 4.90 11.79 2.44
N ASP A 68 4.92 12.18 1.17
CA ASP A 68 3.71 12.34 0.37
C ASP A 68 3.22 10.97 -0.11
N TRP A 69 2.46 10.31 0.78
CA TRP A 69 1.86 9.00 0.53
C TRP A 69 0.96 8.99 -0.69
N ALA A 70 0.23 10.08 -0.96
CA ALA A 70 -0.64 10.17 -2.12
C ALA A 70 0.14 10.22 -3.43
N ALA A 71 1.27 10.95 -3.45
CA ALA A 71 2.17 10.96 -4.60
C ALA A 71 2.86 9.61 -4.81
N LEU A 72 3.23 8.90 -3.74
CA LEU A 72 3.77 7.55 -3.84
C LEU A 72 2.74 6.56 -4.39
N LEU A 73 1.52 6.56 -3.86
CA LEU A 73 0.44 5.70 -4.36
C LEU A 73 0.13 5.96 -5.83
N LYS A 74 0.16 7.22 -6.29
CA LYS A 74 -0.02 7.56 -7.72
C LYS A 74 1.07 7.02 -8.64
N ARG A 75 2.25 6.67 -8.11
CA ARG A 75 3.33 6.02 -8.87
C ARG A 75 3.18 4.51 -8.94
N ILE A 76 2.35 3.93 -8.06
CA ILE A 76 2.05 2.51 -8.10
C ILE A 76 1.03 2.29 -9.21
N ASP A 77 1.44 1.56 -10.24
CA ASP A 77 0.56 1.15 -11.31
C ASP A 77 -0.27 -0.06 -10.85
N VAL A 78 -1.42 0.22 -10.24
CA VAL A 78 -2.35 -0.80 -9.75
C VAL A 78 -2.88 -1.65 -10.90
N GLU A 79 -3.05 -1.08 -12.10
CA GLU A 79 -3.50 -1.81 -13.28
C GLU A 79 -2.46 -2.85 -13.71
N GLN A 80 -1.16 -2.50 -13.66
CA GLN A 80 -0.08 -3.46 -13.92
C GLN A 80 -0.06 -4.61 -12.91
N ILE A 81 -0.15 -4.30 -11.61
CA ILE A 81 -0.15 -5.31 -10.54
C ILE A 81 -1.29 -6.32 -10.71
N MET A 82 -2.45 -5.86 -11.17
CA MET A 82 -3.60 -6.72 -11.47
C MET A 82 -3.41 -7.53 -12.74
N SER A 83 -2.78 -6.97 -13.78
CA SER A 83 -2.44 -7.73 -14.98
C SER A 83 -1.49 -8.88 -14.68
N GLU A 84 -0.63 -8.72 -13.67
CA GLU A 84 0.29 -9.76 -13.18
C GLU A 84 -0.41 -10.77 -12.23
N ASN A 85 -1.55 -10.39 -11.64
CA ASN A 85 -2.40 -11.23 -10.80
C ASN A 85 -3.81 -11.40 -11.41
N PRO A 86 -3.94 -12.08 -12.56
CA PRO A 86 -5.23 -12.24 -13.22
C PRO A 86 -6.21 -12.99 -12.31
N PRO A 87 -7.52 -12.62 -12.34
CA PRO A 87 -8.55 -13.34 -11.58
C PRO A 87 -8.50 -14.82 -11.95
N ARG A 88 -8.51 -15.69 -10.93
CA ARG A 88 -8.53 -17.13 -11.15
C ARG A 88 -9.88 -17.48 -11.77
N ARG A 89 -9.84 -17.79 -13.06
CA ARG A 89 -10.98 -18.27 -13.85
C ARG A 89 -11.46 -19.65 -13.43
#